data_AF-A0A2T0Q457-F1
#
_entry.id   AF-A0A2T0Q457-F1
#
_cell.length_a   1.000
_cell.length_b   1.000
_cell.length_c   1.000
_cell.angle_alpha   90.00
_cell.angle_beta   90.00
_cell.angle_gamma   90.00
#
_symmetry.space_group_name_H-M   'P 1'
#
loop_
_entity.id
_entity.type
_entity.pdbx_description
1 polymer ?
#
loop_
_entity_poly.entity_id
_entity_poly.type
_entity_poly.pdbx_seq_one_letter_code
_entity_poly.pdbx_strand_id
1 'polypeptide(L)' 'MSTRPLAARLRATLRAAWRITREIAGERAYEIYLEHHAEHHPGTPPMGEREFWRRHTDARDARPGERCC' A
#
# COMPACT_ATOMS: atom_id res chain seq x y z
N MET A 1 8.15 -14.04 -36.68
CA MET A 1 8.08 -12.73 -35.99
C MET A 1 7.32 -12.92 -34.69
N SER A 2 8.04 -12.84 -33.57
CA SER A 2 7.56 -13.21 -32.23
C SER A 2 6.59 -12.15 -31.69
N THR A 3 5.32 -12.53 -31.52
CA THR A 3 4.32 -11.76 -30.78
C THR A 3 4.71 -11.78 -29.30
N ARG A 4 5.44 -10.77 -28.84
CA ARG A 4 5.68 -10.55 -27.40
C ARG A 4 4.31 -10.50 -26.71
N PRO A 5 3.99 -11.42 -25.79
CA PRO A 5 2.63 -11.57 -25.29
C PRO A 5 2.21 -10.28 -24.58
N LEU A 6 1.19 -9.60 -25.10
CA LEU A 6 0.63 -8.36 -24.56
C LEU A 6 0.27 -8.50 -23.07
N ALA A 7 -0.13 -9.71 -22.66
CA ALA A 7 -0.39 -10.07 -21.27
C ALA A 7 0.84 -9.91 -20.35
N ALA A 8 2.06 -10.23 -20.83
CA ALA A 8 3.27 -10.06 -20.03
C ALA A 8 3.61 -8.59 -19.83
N ARG A 9 3.35 -7.75 -20.85
CA ARG A 9 3.51 -6.29 -20.77
C ARG A 9 2.49 -5.67 -19.82
N LEU A 10 1.21 -6.04 -19.90
CA LEU A 10 0.16 -5.58 -18.98
C LEU A 10 0.46 -5.96 -17.52
N ARG A 11 0.92 -7.19 -17.27
CA ARG A 11 1.33 -7.60 -15.92
C ARG A 11 2.56 -6.84 -15.42
N ALA A 12 3.49 -6.47 -16.31
CA ALA A 12 4.65 -5.67 -15.96
C ALA A 12 4.27 -4.22 -15.62
N THR A 13 3.38 -3.60 -16.41
CA THR A 13 2.90 -2.23 -16.16
C THR A 13 2.05 -2.14 -14.90
N LEU A 14 1.16 -3.11 -14.64
CA LEU A 14 0.39 -3.17 -13.40
C LEU A 14 1.28 -3.33 -12.17
N ARG A 15 2.34 -4.15 -12.26
CA ARG A 15 3.33 -4.27 -11.17
C ARG A 15 4.14 -3.00 -10.94
N ALA A 16 4.53 -2.30 -12.01
CA ALA A 16 5.23 -1.03 -11.91
C ALA A 16 4.33 0.06 -11.30
N ALA A 17 3.09 0.17 -11.79
CA ALA A 17 2.09 1.06 -11.21
C ALA A 17 1.85 0.74 -9.74
N TRP A 18 1.66 -0.54 -9.38
CA TRP A 18 1.49 -0.97 -7.99
C TRP A 18 2.67 -0.59 -7.08
N ARG A 19 3.91 -0.69 -7.59
CA ARG A 19 5.10 -0.26 -6.85
C ARG A 19 5.11 1.25 -6.62
N ILE A 20 4.83 2.02 -7.66
CA ILE A 20 4.76 3.49 -7.59
C ILE A 20 3.63 3.89 -6.62
N THR A 21 2.47 3.24 -6.70
CA THR A 21 1.37 3.47 -5.76
C THR A 21 1.77 3.13 -4.34
N ARG A 22 2.57 2.08 -4.08
CA ARG A 22 3.11 1.80 -2.74
C ARG A 22 4.12 2.82 -2.24
N GLU A 23 4.93 3.39 -3.13
CA GLU A 23 5.91 4.44 -2.79
C GLU A 23 5.20 5.77 -2.48
N ILE A 24 4.27 6.19 -3.35
CA ILE A 24 3.44 7.40 -3.15
C ILE A 24 2.50 7.23 -1.96
N ALA A 25 1.90 6.05 -1.79
CA ALA A 25 1.10 5.73 -0.62
C ALA A 25 1.95 5.56 0.64
N GLY A 26 3.28 5.56 0.55
CA GLY A 26 4.13 5.81 1.71
C GLY A 26 3.93 7.24 2.16
N GLU A 27 4.26 8.22 1.32
CA GLU A 27 4.16 9.64 1.67
C GLU A 27 2.72 10.10 1.95
N ARG A 28 1.74 9.58 1.21
CA ARG A 28 0.29 9.87 1.38
C ARG A 28 -0.49 8.79 2.14
N ALA A 29 0.19 7.91 2.87
CA ALA A 29 -0.44 6.77 3.56
C ALA A 29 -1.64 7.18 4.42
N TYR A 30 -1.48 8.29 5.12
CA TYR A 30 -2.48 8.81 6.04
C TYR A 30 -3.68 9.43 5.31
N GLU A 31 -3.47 10.18 4.23
CA GLU A 31 -4.55 10.75 3.42
C GLU A 31 -5.41 9.65 2.77
N ILE A 32 -4.78 8.62 2.21
CA ILE A 32 -5.49 7.46 1.64
C ILE A 32 -6.28 6.73 2.72
N TYR A 33 -5.71 6.60 3.93
CA TYR A 33 -6.43 6.04 5.07
C TYR A 33 -7.66 6.87 5.43
N LEU A 34 -7.57 8.21 5.42
CA LEU A 34 -8.70 9.09 5.71
C LEU A 34 -9.80 8.99 4.65
N GLU A 35 -9.43 8.98 3.36
CA GLU A 35 -10.36 8.79 2.24
C GLU A 35 -11.12 7.45 2.39
N HIS A 36 -10.37 6.35 2.57
CA HIS A 36 -10.95 5.02 2.78
C HIS A 36 -11.82 4.95 4.05
N HIS A 37 -11.39 5.58 5.14
CA HIS A 37 -12.12 5.63 6.40
C HIS A 37 -13.42 6.42 6.26
N ALA A 38 -13.41 7.53 5.54
CA ALA A 38 -14.60 8.33 5.28
C ALA A 38 -15.65 7.54 4.47
N GLU A 39 -15.19 6.75 3.50
CA GLU A 39 -16.07 5.90 2.68
C GLU A 39 -16.63 4.70 3.44
N HIS A 40 -15.81 4.02 4.25
CA HIS A 40 -16.17 2.72 4.85
C HIS A 40 -16.63 2.81 6.31
N HIS A 41 -16.29 3.88 7.02
CA HIS A 41 -16.59 4.07 8.44
C HIS A 41 -17.23 5.44 8.71
N PRO A 42 -18.39 5.74 8.08
CA PRO A 42 -19.10 6.98 8.37
C PRO A 42 -19.52 7.02 9.85
N GLY A 43 -19.17 8.10 10.55
CA GLY A 43 -19.55 8.34 11.95
C GLY A 43 -18.56 7.83 13.00
N THR A 44 -17.47 7.17 12.60
CA THR A 44 -16.34 6.89 13.50
C THR A 44 -15.26 7.97 13.29
N PRO A 45 -14.62 8.50 14.34
CA PRO A 45 -13.47 9.37 14.16
C PRO A 45 -12.27 8.55 13.67
N PRO A 46 -11.53 9.01 12.64
CA PRO A 46 -10.33 8.33 12.19
C PRO A 46 -9.25 8.36 13.27
N MET A 47 -8.31 7.42 13.20
CA MET A 47 -7.11 7.42 14.03
C MET A 47 -6.28 8.67 13.75
N GLY A 48 -5.64 9.22 14.80
CA GLY A 48 -4.71 10.32 14.63
C GLY A 48 -3.45 9.91 13.86
N GLU A 49 -2.87 10.84 13.11
CA GLU A 49 -1.72 10.62 12.22
C GLU A 49 -0.55 9.88 12.90
N ARG A 50 -0.16 10.33 14.10
CA ARG A 50 0.94 9.72 14.87
C ARG A 50 0.65 8.26 15.25
N GLU A 51 -0.60 7.94 15.55
CA GLU A 51 -1.00 6.58 15.92
C GLU A 51 -1.06 5.67 14.70
N PHE A 52 -1.56 6.20 13.58
CA PHE A 52 -1.51 5.53 12.28
C PHE A 52 -0.07 5.16 11.92
N TRP A 53 0.88 6.10 12.03
CA TRP A 53 2.28 5.85 11.69
C TRP A 53 2.98 4.84 12.61
N ARG A 54 2.68 4.87 13.92
CA ARG A 54 3.15 3.84 14.85
C ARG A 54 2.66 2.47 14.41
N ARG A 55 1.36 2.32 14.19
CA ARG A 55 0.76 1.04 13.78
C ARG A 55 1.23 0.58 12.40
N HIS A 56 1.44 1.51 11.47
CA HIS A 56 1.97 1.23 10.14
C HIS A 56 3.42 0.73 10.20
N THR A 57 4.24 1.32 11.07
CA THR A 57 5.63 0.92 11.29
C THR A 57 5.70 -0.40 12.06
N ASP A 58 4.92 -0.56 13.13
CA ASP A 58 4.82 -1.80 13.90
C ASP A 58 4.33 -2.96 13.02
N ALA A 59 3.38 -2.75 12.11
CA ALA A 59 2.95 -3.80 11.18
C ALA A 59 4.06 -4.22 10.19
N ARG A 60 5.02 -3.33 9.90
CA ARG A 60 6.19 -3.64 9.07
C ARG A 60 7.28 -4.34 9.86
N ASP A 61 7.47 -3.96 11.13
CA ASP A 61 8.48 -4.54 12.01
C ASP A 61 8.03 -5.89 12.60
N ALA A 62 6.72 -6.04 12.89
CA ALA A 62 6.07 -7.28 13.34
C ALA A 62 5.99 -8.37 12.25
N ARG A 63 6.59 -8.16 11.08
CA ARG A 63 6.95 -9.23 10.13
C ARG A 63 8.45 -9.52 10.16
N PRO A 64 9.03 -10.02 11.27
CA PRO A 64 10.43 -10.44 11.32
C PRO A 64 10.67 -11.81 10.65
N GLY A 65 9.65 -12.45 10.06
CA GLY A 65 9.65 -13.85 9.63
C GLY A 65 10.27 -14.20 8.28
N GLU A 66 10.83 -13.25 7.52
CA GLU A 66 11.58 -13.59 6.28
C GLU A 66 13.08 -13.81 6.53
N ARG A 67 13.52 -13.76 7.79
CA ARG A 67 14.84 -14.26 8.21
C ARG A 67 14.70 -15.64 8.83
N CYS A 68 14.31 -16.61 8.02
CA CYS A 68 14.65 -17.99 8.35
C CYS A 68 16.02 -18.28 7.72
N CYS A 69 16.88 -18.82 8.57
CA CYS A 69 18.26 -19.25 8.36
C CYS A 69 18.48 -20.01 7.05
#